data_AF-A0A921K2J2-F1
#
_entry.id   AF-A0A921K2J2-F1
#
_cell.length_a   1.000
_cell.length_b   1.000
_cell.length_c   1.000
_cell.angle_alpha   90.00
_cell.angle_beta   90.00
_cell.angle_gamma   90.00
#
_symmetry.space_group_name_H-M   'P 1'
#
loop_
_entity.id
_entity.type
_entity.pdbx_description
1 polymer ?
#
loop_
_entity_poly.entity_id
_entity_poly.type
_entity_poly.pdbx_seq_one_letter_code
_entity_poly.pdbx_strand_id
1 'polypeptide(L)' 'MENVKNEQYVICPRCKQEVYKEAILCPFCKFGIMAWLEGEIDENGEPTKKSK' A
#
# COMPACT_ATOMS: atom_id res chain seq x y z
N MET A 1 -8.66 23.22 16.39
CA MET A 1 -8.27 21.79 16.39
C MET A 1 -8.26 21.37 14.95
N GLU A 2 -7.06 21.20 14.42
CA GLU A 2 -6.79 21.02 13.00
C GLU A 2 -7.31 19.65 12.55
N ASN A 3 -8.28 19.68 11.64
CA ASN A 3 -8.78 18.49 10.95
C ASN A 3 -7.79 18.10 9.83
N VAL A 4 -6.50 17.91 10.16
CA VAL A 4 -5.52 17.30 9.26
C VAL A 4 -5.56 15.80 9.52
N LYS A 5 -6.69 15.18 9.18
CA LYS A 5 -6.86 13.74 9.40
C LYS A 5 -7.04 13.07 8.04
N ASN A 6 -5.97 12.37 7.64
CA ASN A 6 -6.00 11.15 6.83
C ASN A 6 -5.60 11.22 5.35
N GLU A 7 -4.97 12.30 4.85
CA GLU A 7 -4.40 12.30 3.48
C GLU A 7 -3.06 11.53 3.36
N GLN A 8 -2.45 11.15 4.49
CA GLN A 8 -1.15 10.47 4.53
C GLN A 8 -1.24 8.96 4.76
N TYR A 9 -2.44 8.42 4.99
CA TYR A 9 -2.63 7.02 5.32
C TYR A 9 -3.46 6.32 4.24
N VAL A 10 -3.07 5.09 3.92
CA VAL A 10 -3.77 4.19 3.00
C VAL A 10 -4.09 2.90 3.73
N ILE A 11 -5.17 2.23 3.33
CA ILE A 11 -5.53 0.92 3.86
C ILE A 11 -4.76 -0.14 3.09
N CYS A 12 -3.94 -0.93 3.78
CA CYS A 12 -3.28 -2.06 3.15
C CYS A 12 -4.32 -3.06 2.61
N PRO A 13 -4.31 -3.41 1.31
CA PRO A 13 -5.30 -4.31 0.74
C PRO A 13 -5.24 -5.72 1.33
N ARG A 14 -4.03 -6.17 1.74
CA ARG A 14 -3.82 -7.54 2.25
C ARG A 14 -4.29 -7.73 3.69
N CYS A 15 -3.95 -6.82 4.59
CA CYS A 15 -4.22 -6.96 6.03
C CYS A 15 -5.22 -5.94 6.58
N LYS A 16 -5.75 -5.05 5.74
CA LYS A 16 -6.72 -4.00 6.09
C LYS A 16 -6.27 -3.06 7.22
N GLN A 17 -4.96 -2.95 7.42
CA GLN A 17 -4.36 -2.04 8.40
C GLN A 17 -4.10 -0.67 7.76
N GLU A 18 -4.27 0.38 8.54
CA GLU A 18 -3.86 1.74 8.17
C GLU A 18 -2.34 1.84 8.17
N VAL A 19 -1.77 2.20 7.02
CA VAL A 19 -0.33 2.37 6.82
C VAL A 19 -0.06 3.71 6.15
N TYR A 20 1.12 4.28 6.38
CA TYR A 20 1.51 5.51 5.70
C TYR A 20 1.60 5.29 4.19
N LYS A 21 1.10 6.24 3.40
CA LYS A 21 1.15 6.20 1.93
C LYS A 21 2.58 6.14 1.39
N GLU A 22 3.53 6.73 2.12
CA GLU A 22 4.96 6.73 1.79
C GLU A 22 5.68 5.48 2.28
N ALA A 23 4.97 4.53 2.91
CA ALA A 23 5.56 3.27 3.29
C ALA A 23 5.87 2.43 2.04
N ILE A 24 7.14 2.08 1.85
CA ILE A 24 7.56 1.14 0.80
C ILE A 24 6.90 -0.22 1.05
N LEU A 25 6.87 -0.65 2.32
CA LEU A 25 6.30 -1.93 2.77
C LEU A 25 5.34 -1.72 3.94
N CYS A 26 4.23 -2.46 3.94
CA CYS A 26 3.32 -2.55 5.08
C CYS A 26 4.08 -3.18 6.27
N PRO A 27 4.18 -2.51 7.43
CA PRO A 27 4.92 -3.03 8.59
C PRO A 27 4.30 -4.30 9.19
N PHE A 28 3.01 -4.56 8.94
CA PHE A 28 2.30 -5.71 9.51
C PHE A 28 2.44 -6.98 8.67
N CYS A 29 2.22 -6.88 7.35
CA CYS A 29 2.20 -8.03 6.45
C CYS A 29 3.34 -8.06 5.43
N LYS A 30 4.26 -7.09 5.48
CA LYS A 30 5.39 -6.92 4.55
C LYS A 30 4.98 -6.81 3.08
N PHE A 31 3.77 -6.32 2.83
CA PHE A 31 3.24 -6.10 1.48
C PHE A 31 3.79 -4.81 0.86
N GLY A 32 4.15 -4.83 -0.42
CA GLY A 32 4.66 -3.67 -1.16
C GLY A 32 3.59 -2.61 -1.41
N ILE A 33 3.39 -1.69 -0.47
CA ILE A 33 2.37 -0.62 -0.61
C ILE A 33 2.75 0.33 -1.74
N MET A 34 4.02 0.71 -1.84
CA MET A 34 4.51 1.60 -2.90
C MET A 34 4.33 0.95 -4.28
N ALA A 35 4.78 -0.30 -4.45
CA ALA A 35 4.60 -1.06 -5.69
C ALA A 35 3.10 -1.26 -6.05
N TRP A 36 2.23 -1.42 -5.04
CA TRP A 36 0.79 -1.52 -5.26
C TRP A 36 0.16 -0.18 -5.69
N LEU A 37 0.58 0.93 -5.07
CA LEU A 37 0.16 2.29 -5.44
C LEU A 37 0.65 2.66 -6.85
N GLU A 38 1.84 2.22 -7.25
CA GLU A 38 2.37 2.35 -8.61
C GLU A 38 1.70 1.39 -9.62
N GLY A 39 0.87 0.46 -9.13
CA GLY A 39 0.16 -0.52 -9.94
C GLY A 39 1.07 -1.62 -10.49
N GLU A 40 2.26 -1.82 -9.92
CA GLU A 40 3.19 -2.88 -10.29
C GLU A 40 2.74 -4.24 -9.77
N ILE A 41 2.09 -4.28 -8.60
CA ILE A 41 1.57 -5.51 -7.98
C ILE A 41 0.07 -5.40 -7.66
N ASP A 42 -0.62 -6.54 -7.63
CA ASP A 42 -2.04 -6.62 -7.25
C ASP A 42 -2.23 -6.81 -5.73
N GLU A 43 -3.48 -6.92 -5.28
CA GLU A 43 -3.86 -7.06 -3.87
C GLU A 43 -3.26 -8.31 -3.17
N ASN A 44 -2.88 -9.33 -3.93
CA ASN A 44 -2.19 -10.52 -3.43
C ASN A 44 -0.68 -10.31 -3.32
N GLY A 45 -0.16 -9.28 -3.99
CA GLY A 45 1.26 -8.93 -4.04
C GLY A 45 1.98 -9.54 -5.23
N GLU A 46 1.21 -10.04 -6.19
CA GLU A 46 1.72 -10.61 -7.43
C GLU A 46 1.91 -9.49 -8.46
N PRO A 47 2.96 -9.53 -9.30
CA PRO A 47 3.19 -8.52 -10.32
C PRO A 47 2.08 -8.52 -11.38
N THR A 48 1.46 -7.36 -11.60
CA THR A 48 0.39 -7.16 -12.59
C THR A 48 0.93 -7.17 -14.01
N LYS A 49 2.14 -6.63 -14.19
CA LYS A 49 2.85 -6.64 -15.46
C LYS A 49 3.74 -7.87 -15.51
N LYS A 50 3.22 -8.93 -16.11
CA LYS A 50 4.09 -9.99 -16.66
C LYS A 50 4.84 -9.35 -17.83
N SER A 51 6.07 -8.87 -17.58
CA SER A 51 6.97 -8.44 -18.65
C SER A 51 7.02 -9.56 -19.69
N LYS A 52 6.45 -9.26 -20.86
CA LYS A 52 6.42 -10.14 -22.02
C LYS A 52 7.81 -10.26 -22.65
#